data_AF-A0A517T3T9-F1
#
_entry.id   AF-A0A517T3T9-F1
#
_cell.length_a   1.000
_cell.length_b   1.000
_cell.length_c   1.000
_cell.angle_alpha   90.00
_cell.angle_beta   90.00
_cell.angle_gamma   90.00
#
_symmetry.space_group_name_H-M   'P 1'
#
loop_
_entity.id
_entity.type
_entity.pdbx_description
1 polymer ?
#
loop_
_entity_poly.entity_id
_entity_poly.type
_entity_poly.pdbx_seq_one_letter_code
_entity_poly.pdbx_strand_id
1 'polypeptide(L)'
;MYCSATCIENLLSINRTLLQKAPVYAIQFSPSKVEGVTGVTEVAIYGDRIELIGEQETLSYAFYEFARWPKPVVLWKLLRVLGVQNRPPIVAEKDWFHPPAEMYIEFYTKPRIKVFMPLDESKEPYADSYFFRIQEVILSGGYTVYDLG
;
A
#
# COMPACT_ATOMS: atom_id res chain seq x y z
N MET A 1 -27.86 46.84 -10.11
CA MET A 1 -28.01 45.41 -9.77
C MET A 1 -26.63 44.83 -9.59
N TYR A 2 -26.18 44.69 -8.35
CA TYR A 2 -24.91 44.04 -8.01
C TYR A 2 -25.23 42.61 -7.59
N CYS A 3 -24.73 41.62 -8.33
CA CYS A 3 -24.75 40.23 -7.89
C CYS A 3 -23.30 39.82 -7.57
N SER A 4 -23.17 39.29 -6.36
CA SER A 4 -21.96 39.21 -5.54
C SER A 4 -20.96 38.17 -6.02
N ALA A 5 -19.68 38.55 -6.09
CA ALA A 5 -18.54 37.70 -6.36
C ALA A 5 -18.10 36.90 -5.12
N THR A 6 -19.02 36.11 -4.53
CA THR A 6 -18.74 35.40 -3.25
C THR A 6 -19.12 33.93 -3.27
N CYS A 7 -19.20 33.31 -4.45
CA CYS A 7 -19.57 31.90 -4.60
C CYS A 7 -18.44 30.98 -5.08
N ILE A 8 -17.19 31.47 -5.27
CA ILE A 8 -16.11 30.65 -5.83
C ILE A 8 -15.11 30.15 -4.77
N GLU A 9 -15.00 30.79 -3.61
CA GLU A 9 -14.01 30.39 -2.59
C GLU A 9 -14.42 29.16 -1.75
N ASN A 10 -15.70 28.75 -1.81
CA ASN A 10 -16.17 27.61 -1.01
C ASN A 10 -15.96 26.23 -1.67
N LEU A 11 -15.52 26.16 -2.92
CA LEU A 11 -15.28 24.88 -3.61
C LEU A 11 -13.88 24.30 -3.37
N LEU A 12 -12.93 25.10 -2.88
CA LEU A 12 -11.58 24.63 -2.55
C LEU A 12 -11.44 24.12 -1.10
N SER A 13 -12.40 24.42 -0.22
CA SER A 13 -12.43 23.87 1.14
C SER A 13 -13.15 22.53 1.24
N ILE A 14 -14.09 22.22 0.34
CA ILE A 14 -14.91 21.00 0.43
C ILE A 14 -14.14 19.74 -0.04
N ASN A 15 -13.15 19.90 -0.91
CA ASN A 15 -12.32 18.76 -1.37
C ASN A 15 -11.33 18.24 -0.32
N ARG A 16 -11.12 18.96 0.80
CA ARG A 16 -10.25 18.49 1.90
C ARG A 16 -10.98 17.67 2.96
N THR A 17 -12.33 17.67 2.97
CA THR A 17 -13.12 17.12 4.08
C THR A 17 -13.94 15.88 3.69
N LEU A 18 -13.96 15.49 2.40
CA LEU A 18 -14.64 14.27 1.91
C LEU A 18 -13.72 13.05 1.73
N LEU A 19 -12.63 12.99 2.51
CA LEU A 19 -11.88 11.75 2.75
C LEU A 19 -12.02 11.28 4.20
N GLN A 20 -13.18 11.49 4.84
CA GLN A 20 -13.66 10.51 5.81
C GLN A 20 -14.14 9.26 5.04
N LYS A 21 -13.19 8.63 4.35
CA LYS A 21 -13.30 7.29 3.76
C LYS A 21 -13.59 6.38 4.97
N ALA A 22 -14.66 5.59 4.89
CA ALA A 22 -14.98 4.54 5.89
C ALA A 22 -13.69 3.85 6.34
N PRO A 23 -13.52 3.43 7.61
CA PRO A 23 -12.22 3.00 8.14
C PRO A 23 -11.61 1.96 7.20
N VAL A 24 -10.70 2.43 6.34
CA VAL A 24 -10.02 1.56 5.40
C VAL A 24 -9.04 0.86 6.29
N TYR A 25 -9.24 -0.44 6.49
CA TYR A 25 -8.32 -1.25 7.28
C TYR A 25 -6.91 -1.04 6.72
N ALA A 26 -6.09 -0.34 7.49
CA ALA A 26 -4.79 0.14 7.08
C ALA A 26 -3.82 -0.13 8.21
N ILE A 27 -2.61 -0.51 7.83
CA ILE A 27 -1.51 -0.72 8.76
C ILE A 27 -0.55 0.41 8.56
N GLN A 28 -0.30 1.14 9.65
CA GLN A 28 0.60 2.28 9.67
C GLN A 28 1.72 1.98 10.66
N PHE A 29 2.96 2.24 10.25
CA PHE A 29 4.15 2.00 11.07
C PHE A 29 5.34 2.83 10.61
N SER A 30 6.30 3.04 11.53
CA SER A 30 7.58 3.66 11.22
C SER A 30 8.57 2.58 10.77
N PRO A 31 8.92 2.53 9.47
CA PRO A 31 9.89 1.55 8.99
C PRO A 31 11.29 1.85 9.54
N SER A 32 12.13 0.83 9.72
CA SER A 32 13.53 1.04 10.09
C SER A 32 14.33 1.73 8.97
N LYS A 33 13.96 1.44 7.71
CA LYS A 33 14.57 1.99 6.50
C LYS A 33 13.57 1.93 5.34
N VAL A 34 13.68 2.87 4.41
CA VAL A 34 13.04 2.79 3.08
C VAL A 34 14.08 3.00 2.01
N GLU A 35 14.07 2.16 0.98
CA GLU A 35 14.88 2.34 -0.23
C GLU A 35 14.00 2.65 -1.43
N GLY A 36 14.50 3.47 -2.36
CA GLY A 36 13.78 3.92 -3.56
C GLY A 36 13.11 5.30 -3.41
N VAL A 37 12.85 5.75 -2.18
CA VAL A 37 12.30 7.07 -1.85
C VAL A 37 13.00 7.60 -0.60
N THR A 38 13.35 8.89 -0.58
CA THR A 38 14.03 9.55 0.54
C THR A 38 13.06 10.31 1.44
N GLY A 39 13.37 10.43 2.73
CA GLY A 39 12.60 11.28 3.66
C GLY A 39 11.30 10.65 4.17
N VAL A 40 11.12 9.34 4.02
CA VAL A 40 9.95 8.62 4.54
C VAL A 40 10.14 8.37 6.04
N THR A 41 9.20 8.86 6.84
CA THR A 41 9.16 8.67 8.29
C THR A 41 8.17 7.58 8.68
N GLU A 42 7.14 7.37 7.86
CA GLU A 42 6.06 6.45 8.16
C GLU A 42 5.49 5.85 6.87
N VAL A 43 4.98 4.63 6.96
CA VAL A 43 4.37 3.90 5.85
C VAL A 43 2.99 3.46 6.25
N ALA A 44 2.01 3.72 5.39
CA ALA A 44 0.65 3.23 5.53
C ALA A 44 0.30 2.30 4.36
N ILE A 45 -0.08 1.06 4.66
CA ILE A 45 -0.48 0.07 3.67
C ILE A 45 -1.99 -0.12 3.76
N TYR A 46 -2.64 -0.01 2.60
CA TYR A 46 -4.06 -0.24 2.39
C TYR A 46 -4.24 -1.44 1.46
N GLY A 47 -5.46 -1.98 1.38
CA GLY A 47 -5.74 -3.08 0.45
C GLY A 47 -5.53 -2.73 -1.03
N ASP A 48 -5.63 -1.46 -1.39
CA ASP A 48 -5.57 -0.99 -2.79
C ASP A 48 -4.32 -0.17 -3.14
N ARG A 49 -3.53 0.27 -2.15
CA ARG A 49 -2.40 1.19 -2.32
C ARG A 49 -1.43 1.17 -1.14
N ILE A 50 -0.25 1.73 -1.37
CA ILE A 50 0.71 2.08 -0.33
C ILE A 50 0.89 3.59 -0.31
N GLU A 51 0.95 4.16 0.90
CA GLU A 51 1.28 5.56 1.13
C GLU A 51 2.60 5.65 1.91
N LEU A 52 3.52 6.44 1.38
CA LEU A 52 4.78 6.80 2.04
C LEU A 52 4.63 8.22 2.58
N ILE A 53 4.70 8.35 3.89
CA ILE A 53 4.50 9.61 4.59
C ILE A 53 5.88 10.12 5.01
N GLY A 54 6.26 11.28 4.47
CA GLY A 54 7.41 12.05 4.92
C GLY A 54 6.99 13.32 5.64
N GLU A 55 7.97 14.15 6.00
CA GLU A 55 7.71 15.42 6.72
C GLU A 55 6.95 16.45 5.87
N GLN A 56 7.17 16.44 4.56
CA GLN A 56 6.67 17.47 3.64
C GLN A 56 5.58 16.96 2.69
N GLU A 57 5.64 15.68 2.33
CA GLU A 57 4.76 15.09 1.32
C GLU A 57 4.32 13.68 1.68
N THR A 58 3.17 13.30 1.14
CA THR A 58 2.65 11.93 1.17
C THR A 58 2.59 11.42 -0.26
N LEU A 59 3.35 10.38 -0.55
CA LEU A 59 3.37 9.74 -1.86
C LEU A 59 2.46 8.51 -1.83
N SER A 60 1.48 8.46 -2.73
CA SER A 60 0.52 7.35 -2.82
C SER A 60 0.74 6.57 -4.12
N TYR A 61 0.90 5.25 -4.01
CA TYR A 61 1.06 4.35 -5.14
C TYR A 61 -0.05 3.29 -5.12
N ALA A 62 -0.91 3.34 -6.13
CA ALA A 62 -2.00 2.38 -6.25
C ALA A 62 -1.53 1.05 -6.84
N PHE A 63 -1.93 -0.06 -6.22
CA PHE A 63 -1.47 -1.40 -6.58
C PHE A 63 -1.78 -1.77 -8.04
N TYR A 64 -2.90 -1.31 -8.60
CA TYR A 64 -3.28 -1.62 -9.97
C TYR A 64 -2.26 -1.10 -11.01
N GLU A 65 -1.43 -0.11 -10.66
CA GLU A 65 -0.45 0.51 -11.55
C GLU A 65 0.80 -0.37 -11.75
N PHE A 66 1.12 -1.21 -10.76
CA PHE A 66 2.34 -2.02 -10.76
C PHE A 66 2.11 -3.51 -10.45
N ALA A 67 0.87 -3.93 -10.21
CA ALA A 67 0.51 -5.33 -10.00
C ALA A 67 0.90 -6.21 -11.20
N ARG A 68 1.58 -7.32 -10.91
CA ARG A 68 1.93 -8.34 -11.89
C ARG A 68 0.85 -9.40 -11.95
N TRP A 69 0.27 -9.55 -13.13
CA TRP A 69 -0.76 -10.55 -13.39
C TRP A 69 -0.13 -11.87 -13.85
N PRO A 70 -0.69 -13.02 -13.42
CA PRO A 70 -0.33 -14.30 -14.01
C PRO A 70 -0.59 -14.24 -15.53
N LYS A 71 0.32 -14.82 -16.32
CA LYS A 71 0.12 -14.94 -17.77
C LYS A 71 -0.88 -16.07 -18.06
N PRO A 72 -1.79 -15.90 -19.04
CA PRO A 72 -2.00 -14.71 -19.88
C PRO A 72 -2.86 -13.63 -19.20
N VAL A 73 -2.38 -12.37 -19.21
CA VAL A 73 -2.96 -11.24 -18.43
C VAL A 73 -4.43 -10.96 -18.76
N VAL A 74 -4.81 -11.01 -20.05
CA VAL A 74 -6.17 -10.67 -20.51
C VAL A 74 -7.20 -11.65 -19.94
N LEU A 75 -6.87 -12.95 -19.93
CA LEU A 75 -7.73 -13.99 -19.38
C LEU A 75 -8.00 -13.73 -17.89
N TRP A 76 -6.95 -13.43 -17.12
CA TRP A 76 -7.08 -13.20 -15.67
C TRP A 76 -7.80 -11.89 -15.34
N LYS A 77 -7.62 -10.84 -16.14
CA LYS A 77 -8.42 -9.61 -16.01
C LYS A 77 -9.90 -9.88 -16.25
N LEU A 78 -10.24 -10.67 -17.28
CA LEU A 78 -11.61 -11.03 -17.59
C LEU A 78 -12.22 -11.91 -16.48
N LEU A 79 -11.50 -12.94 -16.02
CA LEU A 79 -11.96 -13.80 -14.92
C LEU A 79 -12.22 -13.02 -13.63
N ARG A 80 -11.44 -11.97 -13.33
CA ARG A 80 -11.69 -11.07 -12.19
C ARG A 80 -13.02 -10.32 -12.34
N VAL A 81 -13.33 -9.81 -13.53
CA VAL A 81 -14.62 -9.15 -13.81
C VAL A 81 -15.79 -10.11 -13.62
N LEU A 82 -15.58 -11.40 -13.90
CA LEU A 82 -16.58 -12.47 -13.72
C LEU A 82 -16.63 -13.05 -12.30
N GLY A 83 -15.85 -12.51 -11.35
CA GLY A 83 -15.80 -13.01 -9.96
C GLY A 83 -15.05 -14.34 -9.78
N VAL A 84 -14.37 -14.84 -10.82
CA VAL A 84 -13.58 -16.06 -10.79
C VAL A 84 -12.14 -15.72 -10.39
N GLN A 85 -11.88 -15.60 -9.09
CA GLN A 85 -10.57 -15.21 -8.57
C GLN A 85 -9.81 -16.39 -7.98
N ASN A 86 -9.17 -17.20 -8.84
CA ASN A 86 -8.33 -18.31 -8.36
C ASN A 86 -6.91 -17.86 -7.95
N ARG A 87 -6.41 -16.72 -8.45
CA ARG A 87 -5.08 -16.19 -8.12
C ARG A 87 -5.06 -14.66 -8.13
N PRO A 88 -4.92 -14.00 -6.97
CA PRO A 88 -4.76 -12.55 -6.92
C PRO A 88 -3.45 -12.11 -7.61
N PRO A 89 -3.42 -10.93 -8.27
CA PRO A 89 -2.20 -10.39 -8.84
C PRO A 89 -1.20 -9.99 -7.74
N ILE A 90 0.09 -10.11 -8.07
CA ILE A 90 1.20 -9.93 -7.13
C ILE A 90 1.67 -8.49 -7.19
N VAL A 91 1.78 -7.80 -6.05
CA VAL A 91 2.18 -6.38 -5.97
C VAL A 91 3.57 -6.16 -5.40
N ALA A 92 4.04 -7.13 -4.63
CA ALA A 92 5.30 -7.05 -3.92
C ALA A 92 5.89 -8.45 -3.72
N GLU A 93 7.15 -8.49 -3.33
CA GLU A 93 7.84 -9.67 -2.81
C GLU A 93 8.34 -9.39 -1.40
N LYS A 94 8.34 -10.40 -0.53
CA LYS A 94 8.81 -10.26 0.86
C LYS A 94 10.01 -11.15 1.12
N ASP A 95 10.85 -10.71 2.05
CA ASP A 95 11.95 -11.48 2.60
C ASP A 95 11.91 -11.41 4.13
N TRP A 96 11.65 -12.56 4.75
CA TRP A 96 11.44 -12.69 6.19
C TRP A 96 12.54 -13.52 6.88
N PHE A 97 13.52 -14.02 6.12
CA PHE A 97 14.57 -14.91 6.66
C PHE A 97 15.72 -14.15 7.35
N HIS A 98 15.65 -12.82 7.35
CA HIS A 98 16.67 -11.94 7.91
C HIS A 98 16.38 -11.52 9.39
N PRO A 99 17.36 -10.92 10.10
CA PRO A 99 17.10 -10.20 11.34
C PRO A 99 16.06 -9.09 11.14
N PRO A 100 15.28 -8.67 12.18
CA PRO A 100 14.13 -7.78 11.99
C PRO A 100 14.41 -6.49 11.22
N ALA A 101 15.57 -5.87 11.48
CA ALA A 101 16.01 -4.65 10.81
C ALA A 101 16.32 -4.84 9.32
N GLU A 102 16.52 -6.07 8.86
CA GLU A 102 16.82 -6.42 7.47
C GLU A 102 15.64 -7.10 6.77
N MET A 103 14.54 -7.40 7.47
CA MET A 103 13.34 -7.95 6.83
C MET A 103 12.64 -6.85 6.04
N TYR A 104 12.17 -7.15 4.82
CA TYR A 104 11.57 -6.14 3.96
C TYR A 104 10.42 -6.67 3.08
N ILE A 105 9.64 -5.71 2.58
CA ILE A 105 8.70 -5.89 1.47
C ILE A 105 9.15 -4.98 0.33
N GLU A 106 9.41 -5.57 -0.84
CA GLU A 106 9.75 -4.86 -2.06
C GLU A 106 8.53 -4.75 -2.99
N PHE A 107 8.04 -3.53 -3.19
CA PHE A 107 6.94 -3.23 -4.11
C PHE A 107 7.42 -3.08 -5.54
N TYR A 108 6.62 -3.55 -6.50
CA TYR A 108 6.94 -3.55 -7.93
C TYR A 108 6.83 -2.18 -8.62
N THR A 109 6.83 -1.10 -7.86
CA THR A 109 6.80 0.29 -8.32
C THR A 109 8.00 0.65 -9.21
N LYS A 110 7.95 1.83 -9.83
CA LYS A 110 9.05 2.40 -10.61
C LYS A 110 9.33 3.83 -10.11
N PRO A 111 10.45 4.08 -9.38
CA PRO A 111 11.47 3.12 -8.95
C PRO A 111 10.93 2.07 -7.97
N ARG A 112 11.65 0.95 -7.81
CA ARG A 112 11.32 -0.08 -6.82
C ARG A 112 11.43 0.50 -5.42
N ILE A 113 10.43 0.20 -4.59
CA ILE A 113 10.36 0.69 -3.20
C ILE A 113 10.52 -0.52 -2.28
N LYS A 114 11.54 -0.49 -1.43
CA LYS A 114 11.72 -1.48 -0.36
C LYS A 114 11.39 -0.85 0.98
N VAL A 115 10.47 -1.46 1.71
CA VAL A 115 10.09 -1.04 3.05
C VAL A 115 10.59 -2.07 4.04
N PHE A 116 11.47 -1.64 4.94
CA PHE A 116 12.01 -2.51 5.99
C PHE A 116 11.11 -2.47 7.22
N MET A 117 11.01 -3.60 7.92
CA MET A 117 10.15 -3.73 9.09
C MET A 117 10.63 -2.84 10.25
N PRO A 118 9.73 -2.44 11.17
CA PRO A 118 10.09 -1.73 12.39
C PRO A 118 11.15 -2.46 13.23
N LEU A 119 11.94 -1.72 14.01
CA LEU A 119 12.96 -2.30 14.89
C LEU A 119 12.36 -3.02 16.11
N ASP A 120 11.15 -2.64 16.51
CA ASP A 120 10.39 -3.19 17.63
C ASP A 120 9.53 -4.42 17.26
N GLU A 121 9.69 -4.94 16.05
CA GLU A 121 9.00 -6.13 15.57
C GLU A 121 9.29 -7.35 16.47
N SER A 122 8.24 -7.86 17.14
CA SER A 122 8.29 -9.17 17.78
C SER A 122 8.21 -10.27 16.73
N LYS A 123 9.19 -11.16 16.68
CA LYS A 123 9.18 -12.30 15.74
C LYS A 123 8.11 -13.34 16.06
N GLU A 124 7.61 -13.37 17.30
CA GLU A 124 6.60 -14.33 17.72
C GLU A 124 5.46 -13.71 18.53
N PRO A 125 4.23 -14.20 18.33
CA PRO A 125 3.82 -15.19 17.31
C PRO A 125 3.74 -14.58 15.90
N TYR A 126 3.98 -15.38 14.84
CA TYR A 126 3.95 -14.89 13.45
C TYR A 126 2.65 -14.17 13.07
N ALA A 127 1.51 -14.61 13.62
CA ALA A 127 0.20 -13.99 13.39
C ALA A 127 0.14 -12.52 13.84
N ASP A 128 1.00 -12.11 14.78
CA ASP A 128 1.08 -10.74 15.26
C ASP A 128 2.13 -9.90 14.50
N SER A 129 2.91 -10.53 13.61
CA SER A 129 3.92 -9.84 12.81
C SER A 129 3.30 -8.85 11.83
N TYR A 130 4.01 -7.76 11.54
CA TYR A 130 3.63 -6.83 10.50
C TYR A 130 3.55 -7.52 9.15
N PHE A 131 4.37 -8.53 8.85
CA PHE A 131 4.25 -9.30 7.61
C PHE A 131 2.88 -9.94 7.45
N PHE A 132 2.41 -10.68 8.47
CA PHE A 132 1.11 -11.33 8.42
C PHE A 132 0.00 -10.30 8.23
N ARG A 133 0.03 -9.24 9.05
CA ARG A 133 -0.98 -8.18 9.00
C ARG A 133 -0.98 -7.46 7.64
N ILE A 134 0.20 -7.13 7.10
CA ILE A 134 0.35 -6.48 5.80
C ILE A 134 -0.18 -7.39 4.69
N GLN A 135 0.12 -8.69 4.73
CA GLN A 135 -0.42 -9.66 3.78
C GLN A 135 -1.95 -9.70 3.85
N GLU A 136 -2.55 -9.73 5.04
CA GLU A 136 -4.00 -9.69 5.20
C GLU A 136 -4.62 -8.41 4.63
N VAL A 137 -4.02 -7.25 4.89
CA VAL A 137 -4.47 -5.98 4.29
C VAL A 137 -4.44 -6.04 2.77
N ILE A 138 -3.31 -6.43 2.18
CA ILE A 138 -3.14 -6.51 0.72
C ILE A 138 -4.11 -7.54 0.13
N LEU A 139 -4.30 -8.67 0.80
CA LEU A 139 -5.24 -9.72 0.39
C LEU A 139 -6.69 -9.24 0.43
N SER A 140 -7.06 -8.43 1.43
CA SER A 140 -8.40 -7.85 1.54
C SER A 140 -8.75 -6.93 0.36
N GLY A 141 -7.76 -6.33 -0.30
CA GLY A 141 -7.94 -5.56 -1.54
C GLY A 141 -7.87 -6.39 -2.83
N GLY A 142 -7.73 -7.71 -2.71
CA GLY A 142 -7.67 -8.65 -3.82
C GLY A 142 -6.31 -8.75 -4.50
N TYR A 143 -5.22 -8.40 -3.79
CA TYR A 143 -3.85 -8.52 -4.26
C TYR A 143 -3.07 -9.54 -3.40
N THR A 144 -1.83 -9.83 -3.73
CA THR A 144 -0.98 -10.70 -2.90
C THR A 144 0.49 -10.30 -2.96
N VAL A 145 1.27 -10.86 -2.04
CA VAL A 145 2.72 -10.69 -1.93
C VAL A 145 3.37 -12.05 -2.19
N TYR A 146 4.42 -12.06 -2.99
CA TYR A 146 5.19 -13.28 -3.27
C TYR A 146 6.22 -13.53 -2.17
N ASP A 147 6.36 -14.77 -1.72
CA ASP A 147 7.38 -15.15 -0.74
C ASP A 147 8.69 -15.51 -1.45
N LEU A 148 9.82 -14.93 -1.01
CA LEU A 148 11.13 -15.19 -1.61
C LEU A 148 11.84 -16.43 -1.05
N GLY A 149 11.26 -17.14 -0.06
CA GLY A 149 11.80 -18.43 0.40
C GLY A 149 10.77 -19.37 1.01
#